data_AF-B4DB25-F1
#
_entry.id   AF-B4DB25-F1
#
_cell.length_a   1.000
_cell.length_b   1.000
_cell.length_c   1.000
_cell.angle_alpha   90.00
_cell.angle_beta   90.00
_cell.angle_gamma   90.00
#
_symmetry.space_group_name_H-M   'P 1'
#
loop_
_entity.id
_entity.type
_entity.pdbx_description
1 polymer ?
#
loop_
_entity_poly.entity_id
_entity_poly.type
_entity_poly.pdbx_seq_one_letter_code
_entity_poly.pdbx_strand_id
1 'polypeptide(L)'
;MRLIALLAVLLVGVCPLAAQVKDDKPKVEVSGDVFWPQRLNWSPDLTLALAIGNCSGAGPFSRGRGIRLLRDGRVIGIYNLAELQKDPSKDPKLRPGDQVIVP
;
A
#
# COMPACT_ATOMS: atom_id res chain seq x y z
N MET A 1 -13.23 -2.26 -57.24
CA MET A 1 -14.00 -2.02 -56.01
C MET A 1 -13.84 -3.20 -55.06
N ARG A 2 -12.83 -3.16 -54.19
CA ARG A 2 -12.73 -3.98 -52.97
C ARG A 2 -12.31 -3.06 -51.84
N LEU A 3 -13.28 -2.21 -51.50
CA LEU A 3 -13.37 -1.49 -50.25
C LEU A 3 -13.57 -2.54 -49.13
N ILE A 4 -13.15 -2.25 -47.91
CA ILE A 4 -13.21 -3.11 -46.71
C ILE A 4 -11.92 -3.94 -46.46
N ALA A 5 -10.83 -3.24 -46.16
CA ALA A 5 -9.79 -3.73 -45.25
C ALA A 5 -9.41 -2.62 -44.26
N LEU A 6 -10.40 -1.83 -43.87
CA LEU A 6 -10.36 -0.91 -42.74
C LEU A 6 -10.84 -1.73 -41.53
N LEU A 7 -10.18 -1.58 -40.37
CA LEU A 7 -10.67 -2.01 -39.05
C LEU A 7 -10.23 -3.40 -38.51
N ALA A 8 -8.92 -3.66 -38.39
CA ALA A 8 -8.44 -4.80 -37.59
C ALA A 8 -7.09 -4.58 -36.88
N VAL A 9 -6.81 -3.35 -36.43
CA VAL A 9 -5.73 -3.10 -35.45
C VAL A 9 -6.26 -2.21 -34.34
N LEU A 10 -7.28 -2.73 -33.65
CA LEU A 10 -7.66 -2.28 -32.32
C LEU A 10 -6.46 -2.56 -31.40
N LEU A 11 -5.68 -1.52 -31.11
CA LEU A 11 -5.47 -0.94 -29.78
C LEU A 11 -5.81 -1.79 -28.54
N VAL A 12 -5.53 -3.10 -28.54
CA VAL A 12 -5.26 -3.83 -27.30
C VAL A 12 -3.81 -3.51 -26.94
N GLY A 13 -3.62 -2.23 -26.60
CA GLY A 13 -2.39 -1.70 -26.05
C GLY A 13 -2.09 -2.46 -24.77
N VAL A 14 -1.30 -3.51 -24.94
CA VAL A 14 -0.20 -3.90 -24.06
C VAL A 14 -0.44 -3.48 -22.61
N CYS A 15 -1.04 -4.37 -21.83
CA CYS A 15 -0.80 -4.36 -20.38
C CYS A 15 0.73 -4.25 -20.21
N PRO A 16 1.27 -3.22 -19.54
CA PRO A 16 2.70 -3.22 -19.29
C PRO A 16 2.95 -4.29 -18.25
N LEU A 17 3.30 -5.48 -18.73
CA LEU A 17 3.98 -6.55 -18.02
C LEU A 17 5.47 -6.16 -17.90
N ALA A 18 5.71 -4.96 -17.38
CA ALA A 18 7.03 -4.38 -17.15
C ALA A 18 6.88 -3.54 -15.88
N ALA A 19 7.58 -3.77 -14.79
CA ALA A 19 8.78 -4.54 -14.61
C ALA A 19 8.84 -4.94 -13.14
N GLN A 20 9.27 -6.17 -12.85
CA GLN A 20 9.86 -6.46 -11.55
C GLN A 20 11.24 -5.78 -11.53
N VAL A 21 11.28 -4.45 -11.46
CA VAL A 21 12.48 -3.74 -11.05
C VAL A 21 12.75 -4.26 -9.64
N LYS A 22 13.85 -5.00 -9.47
CA LYS A 22 14.44 -5.20 -8.14
C LYS A 22 14.93 -3.83 -7.69
N ASP A 23 14.00 -3.01 -7.21
CA ASP A 23 14.33 -1.83 -6.46
C ASP A 23 14.98 -2.33 -5.17
N ASP A 24 16.30 -2.13 -5.03
CA ASP A 24 17.08 -2.36 -3.80
C ASP A 24 16.67 -1.42 -2.66
N LYS A 25 15.58 -0.66 -2.83
CA LYS A 25 15.03 0.21 -1.81
C LYS A 25 14.36 -0.66 -0.75
N PRO A 26 14.57 -0.36 0.54
CA PRO A 26 13.85 -1.04 1.60
C PRO A 26 12.35 -0.92 1.39
N LYS A 27 11.62 -2.01 1.66
CA LYS A 27 10.18 -2.09 1.43
C LYS A 27 9.46 -2.25 2.75
N VAL A 28 8.25 -1.72 2.81
CA VAL A 28 7.31 -1.90 3.90
C VAL A 28 6.12 -2.67 3.34
N GLU A 29 5.66 -3.66 4.09
CA GLU A 29 4.51 -4.46 3.68
C GLU A 29 3.25 -3.95 4.36
N VAL A 30 2.19 -3.71 3.58
CA VAL A 30 0.87 -3.38 4.11
C VAL A 30 -0.10 -4.46 3.68
N SER A 31 -0.78 -5.07 4.66
CA SER A 31 -1.64 -6.23 4.46
C SER A 31 -2.87 -6.16 5.38
N GLY A 32 -3.85 -7.03 5.10
CA GLY A 32 -5.09 -7.10 5.86
C GLY A 32 -6.25 -6.36 5.19
N ASP A 33 -7.18 -5.81 5.98
CA ASP A 33 -8.35 -5.09 5.48
C ASP A 33 -8.01 -3.66 5.04
N VAL A 34 -7.33 -3.56 3.90
CA VAL A 34 -7.08 -2.32 3.16
C VAL A 34 -7.60 -2.48 1.73
N PHE A 35 -7.96 -1.37 1.09
CA PHE A 35 -8.48 -1.43 -0.29
C PHE A 35 -7.45 -2.01 -1.27
N TRP A 36 -6.19 -1.60 -1.17
CA TRP A 36 -5.12 -2.07 -2.05
C TRP A 36 -3.90 -2.54 -1.25
N PRO A 37 -3.88 -3.81 -0.81
CA PRO A 37 -2.71 -4.37 -0.12
C PRO A 37 -1.53 -4.40 -1.08
N GLN A 38 -0.45 -3.71 -0.71
CA GLN A 38 0.72 -3.57 -1.55
C GLN A 38 1.99 -3.42 -0.71
N ARG A 39 3.14 -3.71 -1.32
CA ARG A 39 4.44 -3.37 -0.75
C ARG A 39 4.82 -1.96 -1.17
N LEU A 40 4.99 -1.08 -0.20
CA LEU A 40 5.40 0.29 -0.41
C LEU A 40 6.92 0.41 -0.36
N ASN A 41 7.47 1.25 -1.21
CA ASN A 41 8.86 1.65 -1.10
C ASN A 41 9.01 2.54 0.14
N TRP A 42 9.96 2.21 1.01
CA TRP A 42 10.23 2.96 2.22
C TRP A 42 10.79 4.35 1.88
N SER A 43 10.34 5.34 2.65
CA SER A 43 10.80 6.72 2.62
C SER A 43 10.99 7.20 4.07
N PRO A 44 11.92 8.12 4.36
CA PRO A 44 12.11 8.68 5.71
C PRO A 44 10.87 9.38 6.30
N ASP A 45 9.93 9.77 5.43
CA ASP A 45 8.67 10.42 5.78
C ASP A 45 7.50 9.44 5.88
N LEU A 46 7.75 8.13 5.66
CA LEU A 46 6.71 7.12 5.67
C LEU A 46 6.27 6.81 7.11
N THR A 47 5.05 7.20 7.43
CA THR A 47 4.38 6.91 8.70
C THR A 47 3.30 5.83 8.55
N LEU A 48 2.73 5.36 9.65
CA LEU A 48 1.67 4.36 9.62
C LEU A 48 0.43 4.89 8.91
N ALA A 49 0.00 6.13 9.23
CA ALA A 49 -1.17 6.72 8.58
C ALA A 49 -0.94 6.95 7.08
N LEU A 50 0.25 7.40 6.69
CA LEU A 50 0.60 7.60 5.29
C LEU A 50 0.65 6.27 4.51
N ALA A 51 1.19 5.21 5.11
CA ALA A 51 1.23 3.89 4.49
C ALA A 51 -0.18 3.34 4.21
N ILE A 52 -1.11 3.52 5.14
CA ILE A 52 -2.51 3.13 4.96
C ILE A 52 -3.18 4.02 3.92
N GLY A 53 -2.89 5.33 3.91
CA GLY A 53 -3.38 6.27 2.90
C GLY A 53 -2.95 5.89 1.48
N ASN A 54 -1.70 5.46 1.29
CA ASN A 54 -1.19 4.96 0.01
C ASN A 54 -1.92 3.68 -0.46
N CYS A 55 -2.51 2.93 0.47
CA CYS A 55 -3.34 1.76 0.18
C CYS A 55 -4.82 2.13 -0.03
N SER A 56 -5.14 3.41 -0.27
CA SER A 56 -6.49 3.97 -0.38
C SER A 56 -7.32 3.93 0.91
N GLY A 57 -6.66 3.80 2.07
CA GLY A 57 -7.30 3.81 3.37
C GLY A 57 -7.56 2.41 3.95
N ALA A 58 -8.07 2.40 5.19
CA ALA A 58 -8.54 1.18 5.84
C ALA A 58 -9.87 0.74 5.23
N GLY A 59 -10.04 -0.57 5.06
CA GLY A 59 -11.26 -1.17 4.56
C GLY A 59 -12.45 -1.00 5.52
N PRO A 60 -13.66 -1.31 5.04
CA PRO A 60 -14.89 -1.11 5.79
C PRO A 60 -15.01 -2.01 7.04
N PHE A 61 -14.27 -3.12 7.11
CA PHE A 61 -14.36 -4.09 8.20
C PHE A 61 -13.49 -3.70 9.40
N SER A 62 -12.29 -3.20 9.12
CA SER A 62 -11.34 -2.74 10.14
C SER A 62 -11.86 -1.54 10.93
N ARG A 63 -12.62 -0.66 10.26
CA ARG A 63 -12.99 0.68 10.76
C ARG A 63 -11.79 1.50 11.25
N GLY A 64 -10.60 1.18 10.73
CA GLY A 64 -9.33 1.80 11.09
C GLY A 64 -8.92 1.60 12.56
N ARG A 65 -9.30 0.49 13.19
CA ARG A 65 -8.96 0.20 14.60
C ARG A 65 -8.08 -1.03 14.70
N GLY A 66 -7.23 -1.05 15.73
CA GLY A 66 -6.44 -2.23 16.04
C GLY A 66 -5.34 -2.53 15.02
N ILE A 67 -4.85 -1.52 14.29
CA ILE A 67 -3.79 -1.68 13.30
C ILE A 67 -2.53 -2.13 14.01
N ARG A 68 -1.96 -3.24 13.58
CA ARG A 68 -0.78 -3.85 14.20
C ARG A 68 0.45 -3.46 13.39
N LEU A 69 1.41 -2.84 14.07
CA LEU A 69 2.73 -2.62 13.52
C LEU A 69 3.64 -3.76 13.97
N LEU A 70 4.21 -4.48 13.01
CA LEU A 70 5.14 -5.57 13.22
C LEU A 70 6.53 -5.18 12.72
N ARG A 71 7.56 -5.51 13.51
CA ARG A 71 8.98 -5.35 13.17
C ARG A 71 9.71 -6.61 13.56
N ASP A 72 10.44 -7.18 12.62
CA ASP A 72 11.17 -8.44 12.82
C ASP A 72 10.27 -9.55 13.40
N GLY A 73 9.00 -9.60 12.95
CA GLY A 73 8.00 -10.57 13.40
C GLY A 73 7.35 -10.31 14.76
N ARG A 74 7.65 -9.19 15.44
CA ARG A 74 7.05 -8.84 16.74
C ARG A 74 6.12 -7.64 16.60
N VAL A 75 4.96 -7.71 17.26
CA VAL A 75 4.05 -6.56 17.37
C VAL A 75 4.67 -5.53 18.31
N ILE A 76 5.09 -4.38 17.79
CA ILE A 76 5.56 -3.26 18.62
C ILE A 76 4.43 -2.39 19.14
N GLY A 77 3.30 -2.35 18.43
CA GLY A 77 2.20 -1.48 18.82
C GLY A 77 0.92 -1.79 18.08
N ILE A 78 -0.17 -1.35 18.72
CA ILE A 78 -1.52 -1.38 18.18
C ILE A 78 -1.99 0.07 18.11
N TYR A 79 -2.43 0.49 16.93
CA TYR A 79 -2.77 1.87 16.65
C TYR A 79 -4.16 1.97 16.04
N ASN A 80 -4.81 3.11 16.27
CA ASN A 80 -6.10 3.44 15.67
C ASN A 80 -5.91 4.61 14.69
N LEU A 81 -6.34 4.44 13.44
CA LEU A 81 -6.16 5.43 12.38
C LEU A 81 -6.81 6.78 12.75
N ALA A 82 -7.98 6.75 13.37
CA ALA A 82 -8.69 7.96 13.82
C ALA A 82 -7.91 8.75 14.89
N GLU A 83 -7.11 8.08 15.72
CA GLU A 83 -6.27 8.74 16.72
C GLU A 83 -5.03 9.35 16.07
N LEU A 84 -4.43 8.65 15.11
CA LEU A 84 -3.28 9.15 14.36
C LEU A 84 -3.62 10.35 13.48
N GLN A 85 -4.83 10.38 12.91
CA GLN A 85 -5.32 11.52 12.14
C GLN A 85 -5.60 12.75 13.02
N LYS A 86 -6.00 12.55 14.28
CA LYS A 86 -6.23 13.65 15.24
C LYS A 86 -4.92 14.21 15.79
N ASP A 87 -3.95 13.35 16.05
CA ASP A 87 -2.67 13.72 16.62
C ASP A 87 -1.52 13.09 15.81
N PRO A 88 -0.99 13.82 14.82
CA PRO A 88 0.09 13.32 13.98
C PRO A 88 1.40 13.09 14.76
N SER A 89 1.54 13.64 15.97
CA SER A 89 2.70 13.38 16.83
C SER A 89 2.74 11.94 17.35
N LYS A 90 1.59 11.25 17.34
CA LYS A 90 1.47 9.84 17.75
C LYS A 90 1.69 8.86 16.60
N ASP A 91 1.83 9.35 15.36
CA ASP A 91 2.01 8.51 14.19
C ASP A 91 3.44 7.94 14.15
N PRO A 92 3.62 6.62 14.36
CA PRO A 92 4.95 6.04 14.38
C PRO A 92 5.54 6.04 12.96
N LYS A 93 6.81 6.45 12.87
CA LYS A 93 7.59 6.29 11.64
C LYS A 93 7.85 4.82 11.35
N LEU A 94 7.65 4.42 10.10
CA LEU A 94 7.92 3.07 9.64
C LEU A 94 9.41 2.91 9.34
N ARG A 95 9.91 1.71 9.60
CA ARG A 95 11.27 1.30 9.30
C ARG A 95 11.28 0.34 8.11
N PRO A 96 12.43 0.24 7.42
CA PRO A 96 12.68 -0.83 6.46
C PRO A 96 12.29 -2.21 7.01
N GLY A 97 11.48 -2.96 6.26
CA GLY A 97 11.08 -4.32 6.63
C GLY A 97 9.95 -4.40 7.66
N ASP A 98 9.38 -3.27 8.09
CA ASP A 98 8.17 -3.28 8.91
C ASP A 98 6.98 -3.84 8.12
N GLN A 99 6.08 -4.51 8.85
CA GLN A 99 4.83 -5.02 8.33
C GLN A 99 3.67 -4.35 9.06
N VAL A 100 2.71 -3.84 8.29
CA VAL A 100 1.48 -3.25 8.80
C VAL A 100 0.35 -4.22 8.51
N ILE A 101 -0.31 -4.67 9.57
CA ILE A 101 -1.46 -5.58 9.48
C ILE A 101 -2.69 -4.83 9.96
N VAL A 102 -3.62 -4.64 9.05
CA VAL A 102 -4.92 -4.05 9.33
C VAL A 102 -5.92 -5.19 9.56
N PRO A 103 -6.48 -5.33 10.77
CA PRO A 103 -7.43 -6.42 11.07
C PRO A 103 -8.77 -6.21 10.36
#